data_AF-A0A940IB86-F1
#
_entry.id   AF-A0A940IB86-F1
#
_cell.length_a   1.000
_cell.length_b   1.000
_cell.length_c   1.000
_cell.angle_alpha   90.00
_cell.angle_beta   90.00
_cell.angle_gamma   90.00
#
_symmetry.space_group_name_H-M   'P 1'
#
loop_
_entity.id
_entity.type
_entity.pdbx_description
1 polymer ?
#
loop_
_entity_poly.entity_id
_entity_poly.type
_entity_poly.pdbx_seq_one_letter_code
_entity_poly.pdbx_strand_id
1 'polypeptide(L)'
;MITAKTNDGTSITVHPGMKRDKLFRLRKKYSFYCPGCHEPVMLKIGQVKSPHFAHVRKRCDCWSEGETDQHLQGKWLLYQWLQSQNDHVYLEKAIGQTRQRPDLFISSHSSYAIEYQCATIPISIFITRTNQYNQLGICPVWIYGHPLTEIARFPEMVRLNRFQSLFVQYDEYAGFWLCTFSPDTQSFIFYTHLLSITSHKVFTKKMTVPLTRATFPIQPPSSLPSLSALYDHWFQERRYMLQERIRYPHRTDSFLQFLSKKQTTVWTLPLVVGLPLRENLMFTPSVLDWQGYLYFSLIHQRKKGEVCSVQEGTKVLQMCLKRKWLHQRSMPLVSYSLNKAVVSYFNVLTHLHVLKRETKEVYRIIDKPKIPYTLLELEKLEKDIAHRLSKRITHPF
;
A
#
# COMPACT_ATOMS: atom_id res chain seq x y z
N MET A 1 -0.67 17.53 -20.25
CA MET A 1 0.37 16.62 -20.75
C MET A 1 1.57 17.44 -21.17
N ILE A 2 2.77 16.88 -21.18
CA ILE A 2 3.98 17.61 -21.56
C ILE A 2 4.54 17.24 -22.93
N THR A 3 4.02 16.21 -23.58
CA THR A 3 4.42 15.78 -24.92
C THR A 3 3.23 15.84 -25.90
N ALA A 4 3.47 16.28 -27.13
CA ALA A 4 2.48 16.25 -28.21
C ALA A 4 3.14 15.89 -29.55
N LYS A 5 2.35 15.38 -30.50
CA LYS A 5 2.79 15.20 -31.90
C LYS A 5 2.50 16.47 -32.69
N THR A 6 3.43 16.93 -33.51
CA THR A 6 3.20 18.02 -34.46
C THR A 6 2.53 17.51 -35.73
N ASN A 7 2.03 18.44 -36.56
CA ASN A 7 1.43 18.14 -37.87
C ASN A 7 2.39 17.44 -38.85
N ASP A 8 3.71 17.57 -38.66
CA ASP A 8 4.74 16.85 -39.43
C ASP A 8 5.08 15.46 -38.83
N GLY A 9 4.38 15.03 -37.77
CA GLY A 9 4.57 13.74 -37.12
C GLY A 9 5.66 13.70 -36.03
N THR A 10 6.41 14.79 -35.83
CA THR A 10 7.48 14.86 -34.81
C THR A 10 6.89 14.94 -33.39
N SER A 11 7.55 14.30 -32.41
CA SER A 11 7.17 14.45 -31.00
C SER A 11 7.88 15.66 -30.38
N ILE A 12 7.11 16.56 -29.77
CA ILE A 12 7.63 17.72 -29.03
C ILE A 12 7.24 17.61 -27.56
N THR A 13 8.23 17.76 -26.68
CA THR A 13 8.04 17.87 -25.24
C THR A 13 8.27 19.30 -24.77
N VAL A 14 7.44 19.78 -23.86
CA VAL A 14 7.58 21.08 -23.17
C VAL A 14 7.78 20.82 -21.68
N HIS A 15 8.61 21.62 -21.00
CA HIS A 15 8.89 21.43 -19.57
C HIS A 15 9.03 22.78 -18.86
N PRO A 16 8.93 22.82 -17.51
CA PRO A 16 8.92 24.08 -16.74
C PRO A 16 10.12 25.01 -16.99
N GLY A 17 11.29 24.45 -17.29
CA GLY A 17 12.52 25.22 -17.57
C GLY A 17 12.64 25.83 -18.98
N MET A 18 11.68 25.66 -19.89
CA MET A 18 11.79 26.21 -21.24
C MET A 18 11.55 27.72 -21.31
N LYS A 19 12.40 28.45 -22.04
CA LYS A 19 12.23 29.88 -22.30
C LYS A 19 10.94 30.17 -23.08
N ARG A 20 10.21 31.22 -22.67
CA ARG A 20 8.91 31.60 -23.25
C ARG A 20 8.98 31.90 -24.75
N ASP A 21 10.02 32.56 -25.22
CA ASP A 21 10.16 32.90 -26.64
C ASP A 21 10.23 31.65 -27.53
N LYS A 22 10.92 30.61 -27.04
CA LYS A 22 10.97 29.31 -27.73
C LYS A 22 9.56 28.69 -27.79
N LEU A 23 8.80 28.72 -26.69
CA LEU A 23 7.43 28.19 -26.64
C LEU A 23 6.48 28.95 -27.57
N PHE A 24 6.56 30.28 -27.64
CA PHE A 24 5.76 31.08 -28.57
C PHE A 24 6.11 30.80 -30.03
N ARG A 25 7.41 30.61 -30.35
CA ARG A 25 7.85 30.20 -31.69
C ARG A 25 7.29 28.82 -32.07
N LEU A 26 7.35 27.85 -31.16
CA LEU A 26 6.75 26.52 -31.37
C LEU A 26 5.24 26.62 -31.63
N ARG A 27 4.52 27.40 -30.82
CA ARG A 27 3.07 27.59 -30.97
C ARG A 27 2.66 28.24 -32.29
N LYS A 28 3.50 29.12 -32.85
CA LYS A 28 3.25 29.75 -34.16
C LYS A 28 3.58 28.81 -35.31
N LYS A 29 4.58 27.94 -35.15
CA LYS A 29 5.11 27.10 -36.23
C LYS A 29 4.30 25.82 -36.45
N TYR A 30 3.76 25.22 -35.39
CA TYR A 30 3.17 23.88 -35.46
C TYR A 30 1.74 23.83 -34.93
N SER A 31 0.95 22.92 -35.49
CA SER A 31 -0.27 22.41 -34.85
C SER A 31 0.07 21.15 -34.06
N PHE A 32 -0.59 20.95 -32.93
CA PHE A 32 -0.27 19.87 -31.99
C PHE A 32 -1.46 18.93 -31.83
N TYR A 33 -1.14 17.64 -31.69
CA TYR A 33 -2.07 16.56 -31.55
C TYR A 33 -1.67 15.68 -30.36
N CYS A 34 -2.67 15.18 -29.65
CA CYS A 34 -2.47 14.23 -28.56
C CYS A 34 -1.82 12.93 -29.11
N PRO A 35 -0.71 12.42 -28.53
CA PRO A 35 -0.10 11.17 -29.00
C PRO A 35 -0.98 9.93 -28.81
N GLY A 36 -2.04 10.02 -27.98
CA GLY A 36 -2.94 8.91 -27.64
C GLY A 36 -4.22 8.88 -28.48
N CYS A 37 -5.07 9.92 -28.42
CA CYS A 37 -6.30 9.97 -29.22
C CYS A 37 -6.15 10.67 -30.58
N HIS A 38 -5.00 11.28 -30.85
CA HIS A 38 -4.77 12.06 -32.07
C HIS A 38 -5.65 13.32 -32.21
N GLU A 39 -6.41 13.69 -31.19
CA GLU A 39 -7.21 14.92 -31.18
C GLU A 39 -6.33 16.18 -31.02
N PRO A 40 -6.78 17.34 -31.54
CA PRO A 40 -6.05 18.61 -31.41
C PRO A 40 -5.85 19.05 -29.95
N VAL A 41 -4.63 19.47 -29.65
CA VAL A 41 -4.24 20.06 -28.36
C VAL A 41 -3.63 21.45 -28.56
N MET A 42 -3.74 22.29 -27.54
CA MET A 42 -3.21 23.64 -27.52
C MET A 42 -2.06 23.74 -26.52
N LEU A 43 -0.94 24.32 -26.95
CA LEU A 43 0.17 24.69 -26.07
C LEU A 43 -0.24 25.89 -25.19
N LYS A 44 -0.46 25.63 -23.91
CA LYS A 44 -0.73 26.65 -22.88
C LYS A 44 0.59 27.16 -22.31
N ILE A 45 0.78 28.48 -22.34
CA ILE A 45 1.99 29.17 -21.89
C ILE A 45 1.57 30.15 -20.77
N GLY A 46 1.26 29.60 -19.60
CA GLY A 46 0.85 30.37 -18.42
C GLY A 46 1.97 31.29 -17.91
N GLN A 47 1.62 32.36 -17.19
CA GLN A 47 2.62 33.15 -16.44
C GLN A 47 3.03 32.44 -15.14
N VAL A 48 2.08 31.77 -14.49
CA VAL A 48 2.28 31.03 -13.24
C VAL A 48 2.35 29.51 -13.48
N LYS A 49 1.46 28.98 -14.32
CA LYS A 49 1.40 27.54 -14.63
C LYS A 49 2.50 27.12 -15.59
N SER A 50 3.05 25.93 -15.35
CA SER A 50 4.03 25.29 -16.21
C SER A 50 3.48 25.11 -17.63
N PRO A 51 4.32 25.24 -18.67
CA PRO A 51 3.89 25.04 -20.05
C PRO A 51 3.43 23.60 -20.26
N HIS A 52 2.27 23.42 -20.87
CA HIS A 52 1.67 22.10 -21.10
C HIS A 52 0.75 22.12 -22.30
N PHE A 53 0.48 20.95 -22.86
CA PHE A 53 -0.57 20.76 -23.86
C PHE A 53 -1.89 20.39 -23.19
N ALA A 54 -2.97 21.03 -23.65
CA ALA A 54 -4.34 20.80 -23.19
C ALA A 54 -5.26 20.57 -24.39
N HIS A 55 -6.16 19.58 -24.30
CA HIS A 55 -7.12 19.32 -25.38
C HIS A 55 -8.02 20.54 -25.63
N VAL A 56 -8.30 20.81 -26.91
CA VAL A 56 -9.24 21.86 -27.31
C VAL A 56 -10.69 21.46 -26.95
N ARG A 57 -10.99 20.15 -26.96
CA ARG A 57 -12.30 19.56 -26.57
C ARG A 57 -12.09 18.44 -25.54
N LYS A 58 -12.99 18.29 -24.56
CA LYS A 58 -12.82 17.40 -23.37
C LYS A 58 -12.95 15.87 -23.62
N ARG A 59 -13.07 15.39 -24.87
CA ARG A 59 -13.33 13.96 -25.16
C ARG A 59 -12.03 13.17 -25.41
N CYS A 60 -11.22 12.93 -24.38
CA CYS A 60 -10.12 11.95 -24.47
C CYS A 60 -10.20 11.01 -23.29
N ASP A 61 -10.63 9.77 -23.56
CA ASP A 61 -10.64 8.67 -22.58
C ASP A 61 -9.21 8.22 -22.21
N CYS A 62 -8.24 8.64 -23.03
CA CYS A 62 -6.81 8.55 -22.78
C CYS A 62 -6.30 9.53 -21.71
N TRP A 63 -7.15 10.44 -21.23
CA TRP A 63 -6.79 11.51 -20.31
C TRP A 63 -7.76 11.51 -19.14
N SER A 64 -7.38 10.84 -18.06
CA SER A 64 -7.96 11.15 -16.75
C SER A 64 -7.19 12.33 -16.17
N GLU A 65 -7.91 13.44 -15.98
CA GLU A 65 -7.56 14.55 -15.07
C GLU A 65 -6.73 15.72 -15.65
N GLY A 66 -7.08 16.92 -15.16
CA GLY A 66 -6.29 18.13 -15.37
C GLY A 66 -5.01 18.03 -14.55
N GLU A 67 -3.88 17.80 -15.21
CA GLU A 67 -2.58 17.72 -14.54
C GLU A 67 -2.25 19.03 -13.83
N THR A 68 -1.88 18.94 -12.55
CA THR A 68 -1.41 20.08 -11.76
C THR A 68 0.05 20.41 -12.09
N ASP A 69 0.50 21.62 -11.75
CA ASP A 69 1.91 22.01 -11.95
C ASP A 69 2.86 21.06 -11.19
N GLN A 70 2.46 20.61 -9.99
CA GLN A 70 3.20 19.61 -9.21
C GLN A 70 3.34 18.29 -9.97
N HIS A 71 2.27 17.81 -10.61
CA HIS A 71 2.29 16.59 -11.42
C HIS A 71 3.27 16.74 -12.60
N LEU A 72 3.20 17.86 -13.31
CA LEU A 72 4.09 18.14 -14.46
C LEU A 72 5.56 18.23 -14.06
N GLN A 73 5.86 18.93 -12.95
CA GLN A 73 7.20 19.05 -12.42
C GLN A 73 7.75 17.70 -11.95
N GLY A 74 6.96 16.94 -11.18
CA GLY A 74 7.36 15.62 -10.70
C GLY A 74 7.63 14.65 -11.84
N LYS A 75 6.75 14.62 -12.85
CA LYS A 75 6.93 13.82 -14.06
C LYS A 75 8.23 14.17 -14.80
N TRP A 76 8.50 15.47 -14.97
CA TRP A 76 9.71 15.94 -15.62
C TRP A 76 10.98 15.58 -14.84
N LEU A 77 10.98 15.73 -13.51
CA LEU A 77 12.13 15.35 -12.67
C LEU A 77 12.39 13.85 -12.72
N LEU A 78 11.33 13.02 -12.65
CA LEU A 78 11.43 11.57 -12.79
C LEU A 78 11.96 11.18 -14.18
N TYR A 79 11.54 11.87 -15.24
CA TYR A 79 12.09 11.65 -16.59
C TYR A 79 13.62 11.85 -16.62
N GLN A 80 14.08 13.00 -16.13
CA GLN A 80 15.51 13.33 -16.11
C GLN A 80 16.32 12.32 -15.30
N TRP A 81 15.79 11.92 -14.13
CA TRP A 81 16.41 10.91 -13.28
C TRP A 81 16.46 9.52 -13.91
N LEU A 82 15.42 9.12 -14.66
CA LEU A 82 15.44 7.85 -15.37
C LEU A 82 16.40 7.89 -16.56
N GLN A 83 16.46 9.01 -17.29
CA GLN A 83 17.40 9.19 -18.42
C GLN A 83 18.86 9.13 -17.99
N SER A 84 19.19 9.61 -16.78
CA SER A 84 20.57 9.50 -16.28
C SER A 84 21.00 8.07 -15.94
N GLN A 85 20.07 7.10 -16.00
CA GLN A 85 20.30 5.71 -15.62
C GLN A 85 19.93 4.71 -16.74
N ASN A 86 19.23 5.14 -17.78
CA ASN A 86 18.70 4.27 -18.83
C ASN A 86 18.71 5.00 -20.17
N ASP A 87 19.03 4.28 -21.25
CA ASP A 87 19.14 4.90 -22.59
C ASP A 87 17.77 5.15 -23.25
N HIS A 88 16.78 4.30 -22.99
CA HIS A 88 15.52 4.24 -23.74
C HIS A 88 14.31 4.66 -22.90
N VAL A 89 14.33 5.90 -22.41
CA VAL A 89 13.25 6.49 -21.61
C VAL A 89 12.39 7.42 -22.46
N TYR A 90 11.08 7.24 -22.42
CA TYR A 90 10.12 8.01 -23.19
C TYR A 90 9.04 8.63 -22.30
N LEU A 91 8.74 9.91 -22.52
CA LEU A 91 7.63 10.61 -21.87
C LEU A 91 6.32 10.39 -22.64
N GLU A 92 5.26 10.00 -21.93
CA GLU A 92 3.89 9.95 -22.45
C GLU A 92 3.80 9.17 -23.78
N LYS A 93 4.58 8.08 -23.90
CA LYS A 93 4.60 7.22 -25.10
C LYS A 93 3.39 6.31 -25.09
N ALA A 94 2.61 6.33 -26.17
CA ALA A 94 1.56 5.36 -26.38
C ALA A 94 2.16 3.94 -26.52
N ILE A 95 1.58 2.97 -25.84
CA ILE A 95 2.07 1.59 -25.87
C ILE A 95 1.36 0.82 -26.99
N GLY A 96 2.11 0.47 -28.06
CA GLY A 96 1.58 -0.28 -29.20
C GLY A 96 0.37 0.39 -29.85
N GLN A 97 -0.62 -0.42 -30.26
CA GLN A 97 -1.93 0.08 -30.72
C GLN A 97 -2.93 0.33 -29.58
N THR A 98 -2.49 0.23 -28.32
CA THR A 98 -3.37 0.47 -27.19
C THR A 98 -3.58 1.97 -26.98
N ARG A 99 -4.69 2.36 -26.35
CA ARG A 99 -4.92 3.74 -25.90
C ARG A 99 -4.16 4.08 -24.61
N GLN A 100 -3.35 3.15 -24.08
CA GLN A 100 -2.61 3.35 -22.84
C GLN A 100 -1.39 4.23 -23.07
N ARG A 101 -1.17 5.12 -22.11
CA ARG A 101 -0.08 6.09 -22.14
C ARG A 101 0.40 6.32 -20.71
N PRO A 102 1.39 5.55 -20.23
CA PRO A 102 1.99 5.85 -18.95
C PRO A 102 2.66 7.22 -18.99
N ASP A 103 2.86 7.82 -17.83
CA ASP A 103 3.61 9.06 -17.72
C ASP A 103 5.02 8.91 -18.28
N LEU A 104 5.65 7.76 -18.00
CA LEU A 104 7.00 7.41 -18.39
C LEU A 104 7.05 5.95 -18.84
N PHE A 105 7.83 5.67 -19.88
CA PHE A 105 8.03 4.32 -20.40
C PHE A 105 9.52 4.04 -20.59
N ILE A 106 10.00 2.92 -20.05
CA ILE A 106 11.36 2.44 -20.30
C ILE A 106 11.27 1.23 -21.22
N SER A 107 11.90 1.34 -22.39
CA SER A 107 11.99 0.26 -23.37
C SER A 107 13.33 -0.47 -23.19
N SER A 108 13.36 -1.48 -22.34
CA SER A 108 14.56 -2.32 -22.13
C SER A 108 14.21 -3.80 -22.26
N HIS A 109 15.16 -4.70 -21.98
CA HIS A 109 14.90 -6.15 -21.86
C HIS A 109 13.71 -6.44 -20.93
N SER A 110 13.56 -5.67 -19.84
CA SER A 110 12.35 -5.59 -19.04
C SER A 110 11.70 -4.22 -19.28
N SER A 111 10.56 -4.19 -19.97
CA SER A 111 9.86 -2.92 -20.20
C SER A 111 9.12 -2.47 -18.93
N TYR A 112 9.15 -1.17 -18.64
CA TYR A 112 8.48 -0.59 -17.48
C TYR A 112 7.52 0.52 -17.89
N ALA A 113 6.32 0.50 -17.33
CA ALA A 113 5.34 1.59 -17.40
C ALA A 113 5.28 2.27 -16.03
N ILE A 114 5.75 3.52 -15.95
CA ILE A 114 5.81 4.26 -14.69
C ILE A 114 4.68 5.30 -14.68
N GLU A 115 3.91 5.30 -13.61
CA GLU A 115 2.77 6.18 -13.35
C GLU A 115 3.05 7.04 -12.12
N TYR A 116 3.01 8.36 -12.28
CA TYR A 116 3.20 9.30 -11.18
C TYR A 116 1.86 9.92 -10.79
N GLN A 117 1.14 9.29 -9.87
CA GLN A 117 -0.26 9.64 -9.61
C GLN A 117 -0.40 10.58 -8.40
N CYS A 118 -0.79 11.83 -8.66
CA CYS A 118 -1.05 12.84 -7.62
C CYS A 118 -2.53 12.88 -7.19
N ALA A 119 -3.47 12.77 -8.13
CA ALA A 119 -4.91 12.85 -7.83
C ALA A 119 -5.55 11.47 -7.63
N THR A 120 -6.76 11.44 -7.05
CA THR A 120 -7.48 10.18 -6.81
C THR A 120 -8.23 9.75 -8.06
N ILE A 121 -7.83 8.62 -8.63
CA ILE A 121 -8.59 7.96 -9.71
C ILE A 121 -9.48 6.83 -9.17
N PRO A 122 -10.56 6.47 -9.88
CA PRO A 122 -11.33 5.28 -9.57
C PRO A 122 -10.45 4.02 -9.44
N ILE A 123 -10.68 3.23 -8.40
CA ILE A 123 -9.93 1.99 -8.12
C ILE A 123 -9.95 1.05 -9.33
N SER A 124 -11.09 0.95 -10.03
CA SER A 124 -11.24 0.12 -11.23
C SER A 124 -10.30 0.55 -12.36
N ILE A 125 -10.05 1.85 -12.54
CA ILE A 125 -9.15 2.37 -13.57
C ILE A 125 -7.71 2.00 -13.24
N PHE A 126 -7.28 2.18 -11.98
CA PHE A 126 -5.94 1.78 -11.52
C PHE A 126 -5.69 0.29 -11.80
N ILE A 127 -6.62 -0.58 -11.40
CA ILE A 127 -6.54 -2.03 -11.59
C ILE A 127 -6.51 -2.38 -13.08
N THR A 128 -7.38 -1.76 -13.89
CA THR A 128 -7.45 -2.00 -15.34
C THR A 128 -6.12 -1.67 -16.00
N ARG A 129 -5.54 -0.49 -15.71
CA ARG A 129 -4.25 -0.07 -16.26
C ARG A 129 -3.13 -1.03 -15.84
N THR A 130 -3.06 -1.36 -14.55
CA THR A 130 -2.08 -2.31 -14.02
C THR A 130 -2.16 -3.67 -14.72
N ASN A 131 -3.36 -4.23 -14.88
CA ASN A 131 -3.56 -5.51 -15.55
C ASN A 131 -3.19 -5.47 -17.03
N GLN A 132 -3.52 -4.36 -17.72
CA GLN A 132 -3.16 -4.20 -19.13
C GLN A 132 -1.64 -4.14 -19.33
N TYR A 133 -0.90 -3.46 -18.45
CA TYR A 133 0.57 -3.49 -18.50
C TYR A 133 1.11 -4.90 -18.29
N ASN A 134 0.62 -5.60 -17.26
CA ASN A 134 1.02 -6.98 -16.99
C ASN A 134 0.73 -7.94 -18.16
N GLN A 135 -0.43 -7.81 -18.81
CA GLN A 135 -0.81 -8.63 -19.98
C GLN A 135 0.11 -8.41 -21.18
N LEU A 136 0.71 -7.22 -21.30
CA LEU A 136 1.67 -6.89 -22.34
C LEU A 136 3.12 -7.25 -21.96
N GLY A 137 3.35 -7.89 -20.80
CA GLY A 137 4.68 -8.17 -20.28
C GLY A 137 5.44 -6.92 -19.83
N ILE A 138 4.72 -5.83 -19.54
CA ILE A 138 5.27 -4.54 -19.11
C ILE A 138 5.10 -4.43 -17.60
N CYS A 139 6.18 -4.20 -16.86
CA CYS A 139 6.15 -4.07 -15.42
C CYS A 139 5.57 -2.70 -15.01
N PRO A 140 4.42 -2.64 -14.30
CA PRO A 140 3.85 -1.39 -13.84
C PRO A 140 4.55 -0.89 -12.58
N VAL A 141 4.96 0.38 -12.56
CA VAL A 141 5.56 1.06 -11.40
C VAL A 141 4.69 2.26 -11.06
N TRP A 142 3.94 2.16 -9.97
CA TRP A 142 3.10 3.27 -9.48
C TRP A 142 3.79 4.03 -8.35
N ILE A 143 3.90 5.34 -8.50
CA ILE A 143 4.49 6.25 -7.52
C ILE A 143 3.39 7.21 -7.06
N TYR A 144 3.16 7.30 -5.75
CA TYR A 144 2.18 8.24 -5.22
C TYR A 144 2.78 9.65 -5.08
N GLY A 145 2.05 10.67 -5.53
CA GLY A 145 2.56 12.05 -5.61
C GLY A 145 2.62 12.83 -4.31
N HIS A 146 2.10 12.27 -3.21
CA HIS A 146 1.99 12.97 -1.93
C HIS A 146 2.51 12.12 -0.78
N PRO A 147 3.11 12.74 0.26
CA PRO A 147 3.43 12.00 1.49
C PRO A 147 2.15 11.49 2.16
N LEU A 148 2.26 10.37 2.88
CA LEU A 148 1.17 9.89 3.73
C LEU A 148 0.98 10.83 4.92
N THR A 149 -0.26 11.00 5.37
CA THR A 149 -0.58 11.86 6.51
C THR A 149 -0.10 11.22 7.81
N GLU A 150 0.89 11.83 8.45
CA GLU A 150 1.38 11.43 9.77
C GLU A 150 0.34 11.72 10.86
N ILE A 151 0.33 10.88 11.90
CA ILE A 151 -0.50 11.09 13.08
C ILE A 151 0.35 11.81 14.12
N ALA A 152 0.03 13.07 14.41
CA ALA A 152 0.88 14.00 15.18
C ALA A 152 1.42 13.46 16.52
N ARG A 153 0.72 12.53 17.18
CA ARG A 153 1.16 11.94 18.45
C ARG A 153 2.13 10.77 18.31
N PHE A 154 2.30 10.23 17.10
CA PHE A 154 3.06 9.01 16.82
C PHE A 154 3.75 9.13 15.45
N PRO A 155 5.02 9.58 15.40
CA PRO A 155 5.78 9.77 14.16
C PRO A 155 5.87 8.51 13.28
N GLU A 156 5.85 7.33 13.90
CA GLU A 156 5.85 6.03 13.23
C GLU A 156 4.47 5.58 12.75
N MET A 157 3.43 6.40 12.87
CA MET A 157 2.09 6.06 12.45
C MET A 157 1.55 7.04 11.40
N VAL A 158 0.99 6.49 10.34
CA VAL A 158 0.42 7.23 9.21
C VAL A 158 -1.03 6.79 8.96
N ARG A 159 -1.76 7.63 8.22
CA ARG A 159 -3.05 7.28 7.64
C ARG A 159 -2.85 6.72 6.23
N LEU A 160 -3.38 5.52 6.00
CA LEU A 160 -3.42 4.86 4.70
C LEU A 160 -4.88 4.60 4.28
N ASN A 161 -5.38 5.41 3.36
CA ASN A 161 -6.74 5.27 2.85
C ASN A 161 -6.85 4.16 1.76
N ARG A 162 -8.07 3.93 1.26
CA ARG A 162 -8.35 2.89 0.26
C ARG A 162 -7.70 3.14 -1.10
N PHE A 163 -7.46 4.40 -1.46
CA PHE A 163 -6.80 4.75 -2.72
C PHE A 163 -5.28 4.56 -2.61
N GLN A 164 -4.69 5.03 -1.50
CA GLN A 164 -3.26 4.88 -1.23
C GLN A 164 -2.85 3.42 -1.09
N SER A 165 -3.75 2.52 -0.65
CA SER A 165 -3.44 1.09 -0.59
C SER A 165 -3.18 0.46 -1.96
N LEU A 166 -3.59 1.09 -3.06
CA LEU A 166 -3.33 0.58 -4.40
C LEU A 166 -1.84 0.61 -4.76
N PHE A 167 -1.08 1.51 -4.12
CA PHE A 167 0.36 1.72 -4.34
C PHE A 167 1.24 0.84 -3.45
N VAL A 168 0.63 0.05 -2.56
CA VAL A 168 1.37 -0.85 -1.68
C VAL A 168 2.00 -1.97 -2.50
N GLN A 169 3.30 -2.15 -2.30
CA GLN A 169 4.12 -3.23 -2.84
C GLN A 169 4.60 -4.13 -1.69
N TYR A 170 5.30 -5.20 -2.03
CA TYR A 170 5.84 -6.15 -1.06
C TYR A 170 7.28 -6.49 -1.40
N ASP A 171 8.12 -6.51 -0.36
CA ASP A 171 9.49 -7.00 -0.40
C ASP A 171 9.71 -7.91 0.83
N GLU A 172 10.58 -8.90 0.70
CA GLU A 172 10.80 -9.88 1.78
C GLU A 172 11.44 -9.26 3.02
N TYR A 173 12.32 -8.27 2.83
CA TYR A 173 13.03 -7.59 3.91
C TYR A 173 12.25 -6.38 4.43
N ALA A 174 11.65 -5.56 3.55
CA ALA A 174 10.91 -4.36 3.93
C ALA A 174 9.43 -4.62 4.30
N GLY A 175 8.94 -5.84 4.09
CA GLY A 175 7.53 -6.20 4.24
C GLY A 175 6.65 -5.47 3.23
N PHE A 176 5.43 -5.14 3.63
CA PHE A 176 4.59 -4.24 2.83
C PHE A 176 5.19 -2.83 2.86
N TRP A 177 5.38 -2.23 1.69
CA TRP A 177 5.94 -0.89 1.56
C TRP A 177 5.20 -0.05 0.53
N LEU A 178 5.35 1.27 0.63
CA LEU A 178 4.81 2.24 -0.31
C LEU A 178 5.85 3.33 -0.56
N CYS A 179 6.01 3.75 -1.81
CA CYS A 179 6.90 4.84 -2.18
C CYS A 179 6.11 6.04 -2.71
N THR A 180 6.51 7.22 -2.24
CA THR A 180 6.00 8.52 -2.71
C THR A 180 7.14 9.35 -3.26
N PHE A 181 6.87 10.26 -4.19
CA PHE A 181 7.88 11.20 -4.69
C PHE A 181 7.42 12.64 -4.55
N SER A 182 8.26 13.47 -3.93
CA SER A 182 8.04 14.92 -3.80
C SER A 182 8.94 15.68 -4.77
N PRO A 183 8.38 16.45 -5.72
CA PRO A 183 9.16 17.31 -6.60
C PRO A 183 9.81 18.48 -5.87
N ASP A 184 9.21 18.96 -4.77
CA ASP A 184 9.71 20.09 -3.99
C ASP A 184 11.02 19.77 -3.28
N THR A 185 11.10 18.57 -2.68
CA THR A 185 12.31 18.09 -1.99
C THR A 185 13.20 17.20 -2.88
N GLN A 186 12.78 16.95 -4.13
CA GLN A 186 13.42 16.04 -5.08
C GLN A 186 13.86 14.72 -4.42
N SER A 187 12.95 14.11 -3.68
CA SER A 187 13.24 12.93 -2.87
C SER A 187 12.10 11.92 -2.92
N PHE A 188 12.47 10.65 -2.93
CA PHE A 188 11.56 9.55 -2.64
C PHE A 188 11.39 9.41 -1.12
N ILE A 189 10.16 9.13 -0.69
CA ILE A 189 9.86 8.76 0.69
C ILE A 189 9.32 7.34 0.66
N PHE A 190 9.98 6.45 1.39
CA PHE A 190 9.61 5.06 1.56
C PHE A 190 8.95 4.88 2.92
N TYR A 191 7.76 4.31 2.91
CA TYR A 191 7.05 3.83 4.09
C TYR A 191 7.13 2.32 4.09
N THR A 192 8.04 1.76 4.88
CA THR A 192 8.26 0.30 4.97
C THR A 192 7.55 -0.27 6.18
N HIS A 193 7.44 -1.59 6.24
CA HIS A 193 6.85 -2.31 7.36
C HIS A 193 5.44 -1.80 7.70
N LEU A 194 4.58 -1.67 6.69
CA LEU A 194 3.20 -1.21 6.86
C LEU A 194 2.39 -2.22 7.70
N LEU A 195 2.21 -1.92 8.99
CA LEU A 195 1.46 -2.74 9.94
C LEU A 195 0.14 -2.04 10.31
N SER A 196 -0.95 -2.46 9.67
CA SER A 196 -2.28 -1.88 9.89
C SER A 196 -2.84 -2.29 11.25
N ILE A 197 -3.33 -1.32 12.03
CA ILE A 197 -4.04 -1.59 13.29
C ILE A 197 -5.56 -1.40 13.13
N THR A 198 -5.96 -0.35 12.42
CA THR A 198 -7.35 -0.12 11.97
C THR A 198 -7.42 -0.09 10.45
N SER A 199 -8.59 0.25 9.89
CA SER A 199 -8.80 0.44 8.46
C SER A 199 -7.94 1.53 7.83
N HIS A 200 -7.41 2.45 8.64
CA HIS A 200 -6.64 3.60 8.14
C HIS A 200 -5.37 3.88 8.94
N LYS A 201 -5.28 3.50 10.22
CA LYS A 201 -4.06 3.68 11.02
C LYS A 201 -3.07 2.55 10.71
N VAL A 202 -1.87 2.93 10.29
CA VAL A 202 -0.79 2.01 9.90
C VAL A 202 0.51 2.45 10.56
N PHE A 203 1.15 1.54 11.29
CA PHE A 203 2.53 1.73 11.75
C PHE A 203 3.51 1.51 10.60
N THR A 204 4.60 2.26 10.57
CA THR A 204 5.58 2.23 9.48
C THR A 204 6.93 2.79 9.91
N LYS A 205 7.98 2.43 9.16
CA LYS A 205 9.26 3.16 9.19
C LYS A 205 9.40 4.00 7.93
N LYS A 206 9.55 5.31 8.13
CA LYS A 206 9.73 6.31 7.09
C LYS A 206 11.22 6.50 6.79
N MET A 207 11.58 6.48 5.51
CA MET A 207 12.92 6.80 5.03
C MET A 207 12.84 7.73 3.83
N THR A 208 13.76 8.69 3.75
CA THR A 208 13.83 9.64 2.63
C THR A 208 15.11 9.39 1.85
N VAL A 209 15.00 9.25 0.54
CA VAL A 209 16.12 9.04 -0.38
C VAL A 209 16.12 10.15 -1.43
N PRO A 210 17.12 11.05 -1.43
CA PRO A 210 17.26 12.06 -2.47
C PRO A 210 17.38 11.44 -3.86
N LEU A 211 16.88 12.11 -4.88
CA LEU A 211 16.90 11.66 -6.28
C LEU A 211 18.33 11.34 -6.75
N THR A 212 19.33 12.09 -6.26
CA THR A 212 20.75 11.91 -6.54
C THR A 212 21.34 10.58 -6.04
N ARG A 213 20.68 9.93 -5.08
CA ARG A 213 21.10 8.64 -4.49
C ARG A 213 20.15 7.50 -4.85
N ALA A 214 19.02 7.80 -5.47
CA ALA A 214 18.01 6.81 -5.81
C ALA A 214 18.38 6.09 -7.10
N THR A 215 18.13 4.78 -7.14
CA THR A 215 18.37 3.93 -8.30
C THR A 215 17.07 3.38 -8.87
N PHE A 216 17.07 3.06 -10.17
CA PHE A 216 15.98 2.35 -10.83
C PHE A 216 16.39 0.89 -11.14
N PRO A 217 15.50 -0.12 -10.97
CA PRO A 217 14.12 -0.05 -10.46
C PRO A 217 14.00 0.47 -9.02
N ILE A 218 12.88 1.15 -8.70
CA ILE A 218 12.62 1.69 -7.36
C ILE A 218 12.43 0.52 -6.39
N GLN A 219 13.28 0.47 -5.37
CA GLN A 219 13.25 -0.55 -4.31
C GLN A 219 13.38 0.10 -2.94
N PRO A 220 12.85 -0.53 -1.87
CA PRO A 220 13.06 -0.04 -0.51
C PRO A 220 14.56 -0.06 -0.16
N PRO A 221 15.04 0.87 0.69
CA PRO A 221 16.45 0.91 1.11
C PRO A 221 16.89 -0.38 1.82
N SER A 222 18.13 -0.82 1.58
CA SER A 222 18.67 -2.08 2.12
C SER A 222 18.93 -2.08 3.62
N SER A 223 19.10 -0.91 4.24
CA SER A 223 19.31 -0.78 5.69
C SER A 223 18.06 -0.20 6.33
N LEU A 224 17.25 -1.04 6.96
CA LEU A 224 15.98 -0.64 7.56
C LEU A 224 16.10 -0.45 9.08
N PRO A 225 15.41 0.55 9.68
CA PRO A 225 15.42 0.75 11.12
C PRO A 225 14.76 -0.41 11.88
N SER A 226 15.21 -0.65 13.11
CA SER A 226 14.60 -1.63 14.02
C SER A 226 13.11 -1.36 14.28
N LEU A 227 12.33 -2.44 14.38
CA LEU A 227 10.90 -2.42 14.69
C LEU A 227 10.61 -2.43 16.20
N SER A 228 11.62 -2.53 17.07
CA SER A 228 11.42 -2.66 18.52
C SER A 228 10.50 -1.57 19.09
N ALA A 229 10.76 -0.31 18.74
CA ALA A 229 9.96 0.84 19.19
C ALA A 229 8.49 0.82 18.70
N LEU A 230 8.17 0.06 17.63
CA LEU A 230 6.79 -0.06 17.15
C LEU A 230 5.94 -0.94 18.08
N TYR A 231 6.53 -1.93 18.74
CA TYR A 231 5.78 -2.89 19.55
C TYR A 231 5.23 -2.28 20.84
N ASP A 232 5.98 -1.38 21.47
CA ASP A 232 5.52 -0.71 22.69
C ASP A 232 4.24 0.11 22.40
N HIS A 233 4.27 0.87 21.30
CA HIS A 233 3.12 1.65 20.84
C HIS A 233 1.98 0.79 20.29
N TRP A 234 2.29 -0.39 19.73
CA TRP A 234 1.29 -1.30 19.19
C TRP A 234 0.26 -1.72 20.25
N PHE A 235 0.73 -2.15 21.42
CA PHE A 235 -0.16 -2.60 22.50
C PHE A 235 -0.95 -1.44 23.13
N GLN A 236 -0.39 -0.22 23.12
CA GLN A 236 -1.12 0.97 23.51
C GLN A 236 -2.30 1.26 22.56
N GLU A 237 -2.09 1.24 21.24
CA GLU A 237 -3.17 1.45 20.27
C GLU A 237 -4.18 0.28 20.28
N ARG A 238 -3.72 -0.95 20.55
CA ARG A 238 -4.61 -2.10 20.79
C ARG A 238 -5.53 -1.84 21.97
N ARG A 239 -5.00 -1.38 23.11
CA ARG A 239 -5.80 -1.01 24.29
C ARG A 239 -6.81 0.10 23.95
N TYR A 240 -6.39 1.13 23.22
CA TYR A 240 -7.27 2.20 22.78
C TYR A 240 -8.45 1.68 21.94
N MET A 241 -8.21 0.79 20.97
CA MET A 241 -9.29 0.19 20.17
C MET A 241 -10.29 -0.60 21.02
N LEU A 242 -9.80 -1.37 22.00
CA LEU A 242 -10.68 -2.13 22.91
C LEU A 242 -11.53 -1.19 23.74
N GLN A 243 -10.92 -0.14 24.31
CA GLN A 243 -11.60 0.88 25.10
C GLN A 243 -12.67 1.62 24.29
N GLU A 244 -12.38 2.01 23.06
CA GLU A 244 -13.35 2.65 22.16
C GLU A 244 -14.56 1.75 21.88
N ARG A 245 -14.34 0.45 21.58
CA ARG A 245 -15.46 -0.49 21.35
C ARG A 245 -16.28 -0.77 22.61
N ILE A 246 -15.66 -0.71 23.78
CA ILE A 246 -16.34 -0.85 25.07
C ILE A 246 -17.18 0.40 25.37
N ARG A 247 -16.61 1.59 25.14
CA ARG A 247 -17.26 2.88 25.45
C ARG A 247 -18.40 3.19 24.47
N TYR A 248 -18.22 2.84 23.20
CA TYR A 248 -19.17 3.13 22.11
C TYR A 248 -19.56 1.85 21.35
N PRO A 249 -20.28 0.92 21.99
CA PRO A 249 -20.69 -0.33 21.34
C PRO A 249 -21.75 -0.05 20.27
N HIS A 250 -21.44 -0.33 19.01
CA HIS A 250 -22.40 -0.24 17.92
C HIS A 250 -23.17 -1.55 17.77
N ARG A 251 -24.51 -1.49 17.73
CA ARG A 251 -25.36 -2.69 17.52
C ARG A 251 -25.05 -3.42 16.21
N THR A 252 -24.52 -2.73 15.21
CA THR A 252 -24.13 -3.29 13.91
C THR A 252 -22.70 -3.82 13.85
N ASP A 253 -21.93 -3.74 14.96
CA ASP A 253 -20.59 -4.31 15.02
C ASP A 253 -20.67 -5.84 15.00
N SER A 254 -20.33 -6.41 13.84
CA SER A 254 -20.34 -7.86 13.61
C SER A 254 -19.39 -8.64 14.51
N PHE A 255 -18.31 -8.01 15.00
CA PHE A 255 -17.37 -8.63 15.92
C PHE A 255 -17.94 -8.70 17.33
N LEU A 256 -18.57 -7.62 17.83
CA LEU A 256 -19.24 -7.65 19.13
C LEU A 256 -20.39 -8.66 19.17
N GLN A 257 -21.21 -8.72 18.10
CA GLN A 257 -22.25 -9.73 17.97
C GLN A 257 -21.69 -11.16 17.96
N PHE A 258 -20.56 -11.37 17.27
CA PHE A 258 -19.89 -12.66 17.22
C PHE A 258 -19.35 -13.08 18.60
N LEU A 259 -18.70 -12.17 19.34
CA LEU A 259 -18.24 -12.44 20.70
C LEU A 259 -19.40 -12.79 21.64
N SER A 260 -20.51 -12.05 21.55
CA SER A 260 -21.72 -12.33 22.35
C SER A 260 -22.24 -13.75 22.10
N LYS A 261 -22.30 -14.20 20.83
CA LYS A 261 -22.68 -15.59 20.49
C LYS A 261 -21.70 -16.64 20.99
N LYS A 262 -20.45 -16.26 21.24
CA LYS A 262 -19.41 -17.11 21.84
C LYS A 262 -19.39 -17.01 23.37
N GLN A 263 -20.38 -16.36 23.98
CA GLN A 263 -20.49 -16.18 25.44
C GLN A 263 -19.24 -15.51 26.04
N THR A 264 -18.67 -14.56 25.30
CA THR A 264 -17.46 -13.83 25.71
C THR A 264 -17.61 -12.33 25.40
N THR A 265 -16.68 -11.52 25.89
CA THR A 265 -16.69 -10.07 25.70
C THR A 265 -15.31 -9.55 25.30
N VAL A 266 -15.24 -8.27 24.94
CA VAL A 266 -13.99 -7.57 24.63
C VAL A 266 -13.02 -7.55 25.84
N TRP A 267 -13.54 -7.57 27.07
CA TRP A 267 -12.75 -7.58 28.30
C TRP A 267 -11.92 -8.85 28.46
N THR A 268 -12.46 -9.98 28.02
CA THR A 268 -11.83 -11.30 28.12
C THR A 268 -11.00 -11.64 26.89
N LEU A 269 -10.71 -10.65 26.04
CA LEU A 269 -10.00 -10.88 24.79
C LEU A 269 -8.51 -11.20 25.07
N PRO A 270 -8.02 -12.40 24.72
CA PRO A 270 -6.65 -12.76 25.02
C PRO A 270 -5.68 -11.92 24.20
N LEU A 271 -4.47 -11.70 24.74
CA LEU A 271 -3.42 -10.90 24.10
C LEU A 271 -2.94 -11.46 22.77
N VAL A 272 -3.22 -12.74 22.50
CA VAL A 272 -2.93 -13.37 21.22
C VAL A 272 -3.89 -12.97 20.09
N VAL A 273 -4.91 -12.16 20.39
CA VAL A 273 -5.74 -11.47 19.40
C VAL A 273 -5.36 -9.99 19.37
N GLY A 274 -5.13 -9.46 18.18
CA GLY A 274 -4.66 -8.09 18.00
C GLY A 274 -3.14 -7.98 17.88
N LEU A 275 -2.45 -9.03 17.47
CA LEU A 275 -1.00 -9.07 17.34
C LEU A 275 -0.51 -8.33 16.07
N PRO A 276 0.71 -7.77 16.07
CA PRO A 276 1.31 -7.11 14.91
C PRO A 276 1.78 -8.14 13.88
N LEU A 277 0.95 -8.40 12.88
CA LEU A 277 1.29 -9.20 11.71
C LEU A 277 1.24 -8.32 10.46
N ARG A 278 2.12 -8.56 9.49
CA ARG A 278 2.11 -7.86 8.21
C ARG A 278 0.79 -8.05 7.47
N GLU A 279 0.19 -9.24 7.57
CA GLU A 279 -1.10 -9.56 6.95
C GLU A 279 -2.28 -8.78 7.57
N ASN A 280 -2.07 -8.05 8.67
CA ASN A 280 -3.08 -7.12 9.19
C ASN A 280 -3.49 -6.08 8.14
N LEU A 281 -2.58 -5.69 7.24
CA LEU A 281 -2.88 -4.74 6.16
C LEU A 281 -3.93 -5.26 5.18
N MET A 282 -4.08 -6.58 5.06
CA MET A 282 -5.00 -7.22 4.12
C MET A 282 -6.47 -7.07 4.53
N PHE A 283 -6.75 -6.85 5.82
CA PHE A 283 -8.11 -6.92 6.36
C PHE A 283 -8.56 -5.60 6.97
N THR A 284 -9.86 -5.34 6.82
CA THR A 284 -10.58 -4.27 7.52
C THR A 284 -11.84 -4.89 8.16
N PRO A 285 -12.36 -4.38 9.29
CA PRO A 285 -12.13 -3.04 9.84
C PRO A 285 -10.91 -2.88 10.76
N SER A 286 -10.46 -3.91 11.47
CA SER A 286 -9.27 -3.83 12.32
C SER A 286 -8.55 -5.17 12.50
N VAL A 287 -7.36 -5.13 13.11
CA VAL A 287 -6.59 -6.33 13.45
C VAL A 287 -7.33 -7.25 14.44
N LEU A 288 -8.18 -6.70 15.31
CA LEU A 288 -8.91 -7.46 16.32
C LEU A 288 -9.90 -8.43 15.67
N ASP A 289 -10.54 -8.02 14.57
CA ASP A 289 -11.65 -8.75 13.96
C ASP A 289 -11.15 -10.04 13.32
N TRP A 290 -10.20 -9.96 12.37
CA TRP A 290 -9.78 -11.15 11.62
C TRP A 290 -9.05 -12.17 12.50
N GLN A 291 -8.19 -11.71 13.41
CA GLN A 291 -7.51 -12.59 14.36
C GLN A 291 -8.48 -13.15 15.40
N GLY A 292 -9.44 -12.34 15.87
CA GLY A 292 -10.45 -12.77 16.81
C GLY A 292 -11.38 -13.83 16.21
N TYR A 293 -11.83 -13.65 14.96
CA TYR A 293 -12.63 -14.66 14.25
C TYR A 293 -11.88 -15.99 14.14
N LEU A 294 -10.58 -15.97 13.82
CA LEU A 294 -9.77 -17.19 13.80
C LEU A 294 -9.65 -17.82 15.19
N TYR A 295 -9.25 -17.03 16.19
CA TYR A 295 -9.02 -17.52 17.55
C TYR A 295 -10.29 -18.14 18.15
N PHE A 296 -11.42 -17.44 18.11
CA PHE A 296 -12.65 -17.91 18.74
C PHE A 296 -13.36 -19.03 17.95
N SER A 297 -13.11 -19.14 16.65
CA SER A 297 -13.68 -20.23 15.84
C SER A 297 -12.88 -21.52 15.96
N LEU A 298 -11.56 -21.43 16.10
CA LEU A 298 -10.68 -22.61 15.99
C LEU A 298 -9.98 -23.00 17.28
N ILE A 299 -9.74 -22.03 18.17
CA ILE A 299 -8.88 -22.26 19.34
C ILE A 299 -9.70 -22.19 20.60
N HIS A 300 -10.45 -21.11 20.84
CA HIS A 300 -11.10 -20.83 22.13
C HIS A 300 -11.88 -22.01 22.70
N GLN A 301 -12.74 -22.65 21.92
CA GLN A 301 -13.63 -23.73 22.36
C GLN A 301 -13.00 -25.12 22.37
N ARG A 302 -11.81 -25.28 21.76
CA ARG A 302 -11.10 -26.57 21.68
C ARG A 302 -10.26 -26.83 22.94
N LYS A 303 -10.15 -28.08 23.38
CA LYS A 303 -9.32 -28.51 24.52
C LYS A 303 -7.84 -28.60 24.14
N LYS A 304 -6.98 -28.59 25.16
CA LYS A 304 -5.56 -28.92 25.00
C LYS A 304 -5.43 -30.32 24.41
N GLY A 305 -4.53 -30.48 23.44
CA GLY A 305 -4.33 -31.71 22.70
C GLY A 305 -5.13 -31.79 21.39
N GLU A 306 -6.20 -31.01 21.22
CA GLU A 306 -6.93 -30.96 19.95
C GLU A 306 -6.14 -30.19 18.87
N VAL A 307 -6.48 -30.42 17.61
CA VAL A 307 -5.79 -29.84 16.46
C VAL A 307 -6.67 -28.83 15.74
N CYS A 308 -6.05 -27.89 15.02
CA CYS A 308 -6.67 -27.03 14.02
C CYS A 308 -5.82 -26.98 12.75
N SER A 309 -6.45 -26.68 11.62
CA SER A 309 -5.76 -26.63 10.32
C SER A 309 -5.83 -25.26 9.65
N VAL A 310 -4.85 -25.02 8.77
CA VAL A 310 -4.82 -23.84 7.89
C VAL A 310 -6.08 -23.78 7.03
N GLN A 311 -6.56 -24.93 6.54
CA GLN A 311 -7.76 -25.02 5.73
C GLN A 311 -9.01 -24.59 6.50
N GLU A 312 -9.15 -24.98 7.77
CA GLU A 312 -10.25 -24.51 8.64
C GLU A 312 -10.18 -22.99 8.82
N GLY A 313 -9.00 -22.43 9.06
CA GLY A 313 -8.79 -20.98 9.18
C GLY A 313 -9.17 -20.22 7.92
N THR A 314 -8.78 -20.74 6.77
CA THR A 314 -9.13 -20.12 5.48
C THR A 314 -10.63 -20.12 5.25
N LYS A 315 -11.33 -21.23 5.59
CA LYS A 315 -12.80 -21.29 5.51
C LYS A 315 -13.47 -20.26 6.43
N VAL A 316 -12.94 -20.04 7.64
CA VAL A 316 -13.43 -18.99 8.55
C VAL A 316 -13.29 -17.61 7.92
N LEU A 317 -12.11 -17.26 7.38
CA LEU A 317 -11.90 -15.96 6.73
C LEU A 317 -12.77 -15.77 5.49
N GLN A 318 -12.91 -16.80 4.65
CA GLN A 318 -13.80 -16.78 3.48
C GLN A 318 -15.26 -16.53 3.87
N MET A 319 -15.74 -17.20 4.92
CA MET A 319 -17.08 -16.97 5.47
C MET A 319 -17.23 -15.52 5.95
N CYS A 320 -16.26 -14.97 6.69
CA CYS A 320 -16.31 -13.59 7.16
C CYS A 320 -16.33 -12.58 6.01
N LEU A 321 -15.57 -12.82 4.94
CA LEU A 321 -15.60 -11.98 3.72
C LEU A 321 -16.96 -12.06 3.01
N LYS A 322 -17.50 -13.27 2.83
CA LYS A 322 -18.83 -13.47 2.20
C LYS A 322 -19.94 -12.77 3.00
N ARG A 323 -19.86 -12.80 4.33
CA ARG A 323 -20.81 -12.13 5.23
C ARG A 323 -20.56 -10.63 5.42
N LYS A 324 -19.52 -10.07 4.78
CA LYS A 324 -19.10 -8.67 4.95
C LYS A 324 -18.76 -8.30 6.40
N TRP A 325 -18.34 -9.27 7.21
CA TRP A 325 -17.77 -9.04 8.55
C TRP A 325 -16.32 -8.57 8.45
N LEU A 326 -15.64 -9.02 7.40
CA LEU A 326 -14.34 -8.51 6.98
C LEU A 326 -14.45 -7.99 5.55
N HIS A 327 -13.59 -7.03 5.22
CA HIS A 327 -13.31 -6.68 3.83
C HIS A 327 -11.82 -6.80 3.55
N GLN A 328 -11.53 -7.34 2.36
CA GLN A 328 -10.19 -7.47 1.83
C GLN A 328 -9.75 -6.13 1.23
N ARG A 329 -8.60 -5.62 1.66
CA ARG A 329 -8.00 -4.38 1.14
C ARG A 329 -7.51 -4.62 -0.29
N SER A 330 -7.82 -3.70 -1.20
CA SER A 330 -7.32 -3.76 -2.57
C SER A 330 -5.85 -3.28 -2.61
N MET A 331 -4.97 -4.18 -3.05
CA MET A 331 -3.53 -3.98 -3.20
C MET A 331 -3.08 -4.74 -4.47
N PRO A 332 -3.38 -4.21 -5.68
CA PRO A 332 -3.24 -4.96 -6.94
C PRO A 332 -1.78 -5.23 -7.34
N LEU A 333 -0.81 -4.56 -6.71
CA LEU A 333 0.62 -4.76 -6.95
C LEU A 333 1.23 -5.87 -6.07
N VAL A 334 0.43 -6.52 -5.22
CA VAL A 334 0.90 -7.61 -4.35
C VAL A 334 0.06 -8.86 -4.54
N SER A 335 0.73 -10.00 -4.67
CA SER A 335 0.10 -11.31 -4.57
C SER A 335 -0.02 -11.73 -3.12
N TYR A 336 -1.25 -11.97 -2.66
CA TYR A 336 -1.51 -12.42 -1.30
C TYR A 336 -2.58 -13.52 -1.28
N SER A 337 -2.63 -14.29 -0.19
CA SER A 337 -3.63 -15.34 -0.01
C SER A 337 -4.07 -15.42 1.44
N LEU A 338 -5.31 -15.86 1.65
CA LEU A 338 -5.86 -16.10 3.00
C LEU A 338 -5.08 -17.19 3.73
N ASN A 339 -4.61 -18.22 3.01
CA ASN A 339 -3.77 -19.28 3.58
C ASN A 339 -2.50 -18.71 4.22
N LYS A 340 -1.80 -17.80 3.52
CA LYS A 340 -0.60 -17.13 4.06
C LYS A 340 -0.91 -16.37 5.35
N ALA A 341 -2.04 -15.66 5.42
CA ALA A 341 -2.44 -14.95 6.65
C ALA A 341 -2.71 -15.88 7.83
N VAL A 342 -3.40 -17.01 7.59
CA VAL A 342 -3.66 -18.02 8.63
C VAL A 342 -2.36 -18.67 9.10
N VAL A 343 -1.47 -19.04 8.18
CA VAL A 343 -0.16 -19.61 8.50
C VAL A 343 0.69 -18.62 9.32
N SER A 344 0.75 -17.35 8.90
CA SER A 344 1.49 -16.33 9.64
C SER A 344 0.96 -16.18 11.07
N TYR A 345 -0.36 -16.15 11.25
CA TYR A 345 -1.00 -16.09 12.57
C TYR A 345 -0.69 -17.34 13.41
N PHE A 346 -0.86 -18.54 12.86
CA PHE A 346 -0.58 -19.80 13.58
C PHE A 346 0.90 -19.96 13.93
N ASN A 347 1.81 -19.51 13.06
CA ASN A 347 3.22 -19.48 13.37
C ASN A 347 3.48 -18.54 14.56
N VAL A 348 2.83 -17.37 14.61
CA VAL A 348 2.90 -16.45 15.77
C VAL A 348 2.41 -17.13 17.04
N LEU A 349 1.26 -17.82 17.00
CA LEU A 349 0.76 -18.57 18.14
C LEU A 349 1.67 -19.72 18.56
N THR A 350 2.39 -20.33 17.61
CA THR A 350 3.40 -21.36 17.89
C THR A 350 4.58 -20.77 18.66
N HIS A 351 5.07 -19.62 18.22
CA HIS A 351 6.13 -18.88 18.91
C HIS A 351 5.72 -18.40 20.29
N LEU A 352 4.42 -18.12 20.48
CA LEU A 352 3.83 -17.75 21.76
C LEU A 352 3.46 -18.97 22.65
N HIS A 353 3.81 -20.19 22.25
CA HIS A 353 3.51 -21.45 22.95
C HIS A 353 2.01 -21.75 23.15
N VAL A 354 1.13 -21.22 22.30
CA VAL A 354 -0.30 -21.58 22.27
C VAL A 354 -0.53 -22.80 21.37
N LEU A 355 0.18 -22.84 20.23
CA LEU A 355 0.11 -23.93 19.26
C LEU A 355 1.46 -24.66 19.15
N LYS A 356 1.44 -25.87 18.64
CA LYS A 356 2.61 -26.61 18.15
C LYS A 356 2.32 -27.10 16.75
N ARG A 357 3.19 -26.78 15.80
CA ARG A 357 3.06 -27.27 14.43
C ARG A 357 3.31 -28.78 14.38
N GLU A 358 2.38 -29.54 13.81
CA GLU A 358 2.53 -30.99 13.62
C GLU A 358 2.92 -31.32 12.18
N THR A 359 2.26 -30.65 11.23
CA THR A 359 2.53 -30.80 9.80
C THR A 359 2.59 -29.43 9.13
N LYS A 360 2.71 -29.39 7.81
CA LYS A 360 2.67 -28.12 7.08
C LYS A 360 1.36 -27.36 7.28
N GLU A 361 0.24 -28.06 7.49
CA GLU A 361 -1.10 -27.47 7.57
C GLU A 361 -1.82 -27.67 8.91
N VAL A 362 -1.32 -28.54 9.80
CA VAL A 362 -1.99 -28.91 11.05
C VAL A 362 -1.18 -28.48 12.27
N TYR A 363 -1.89 -27.92 13.24
CA TYR A 363 -1.35 -27.38 14.48
C TYR A 363 -2.11 -27.93 15.68
N ARG A 364 -1.40 -28.42 16.70
CA ARG A 364 -1.97 -28.88 17.97
C ARG A 364 -2.02 -27.74 18.98
N ILE A 365 -3.12 -27.65 19.71
CA ILE A 365 -3.28 -26.71 20.82
C ILE A 365 -2.52 -27.29 22.03
N ILE A 366 -1.45 -26.63 22.44
CA ILE A 366 -0.61 -27.07 23.57
C ILE A 366 -0.90 -26.30 24.85
N ASP A 367 -1.40 -25.08 24.74
CA ASP A 367 -1.75 -24.25 25.89
C ASP A 367 -2.85 -23.23 25.56
N LYS A 368 -3.41 -22.59 26.58
CA LYS A 368 -4.36 -21.48 26.47
C LYS A 368 -3.71 -20.17 26.88
N PRO A 369 -3.95 -19.08 26.14
CA PRO A 369 -3.40 -17.78 26.51
C PRO A 369 -3.98 -17.33 27.84
N LYS A 370 -3.11 -16.84 28.72
CA LYS A 370 -3.51 -16.25 30.00
C LYS A 370 -4.37 -15.00 29.78
N ILE A 371 -5.48 -14.90 30.49
CA ILE A 371 -6.30 -13.69 30.54
C ILE A 371 -5.83 -12.87 31.76
N PRO A 372 -5.34 -11.64 31.58
CA PRO A 372 -4.87 -10.83 32.69
C PRO A 372 -6.04 -10.38 33.58
N TYR A 373 -5.85 -10.42 34.90
CA TYR A 373 -6.84 -9.98 35.88
C TYR A 373 -6.56 -8.56 36.41
N THR A 374 -5.33 -8.08 36.29
CA THR A 374 -4.90 -6.75 36.74
C THR A 374 -4.20 -5.97 35.62
N LEU A 375 -4.18 -4.63 35.73
CA LEU A 375 -3.45 -3.78 34.77
C LEU A 375 -1.94 -4.08 34.78
N LEU A 376 -1.36 -4.30 35.96
CA LEU A 376 0.06 -4.64 36.10
C LEU A 376 0.39 -5.97 35.40
N GLU A 377 -0.48 -6.97 35.54
CA GLU A 377 -0.33 -8.25 34.84
C GLU A 377 -0.47 -8.10 33.33
N LEU A 378 -1.45 -7.32 32.87
CA LEU A 378 -1.63 -7.00 31.46
C LEU A 378 -0.36 -6.38 30.87
N GLU A 379 0.18 -5.34 31.50
CA GLU A 379 1.39 -4.65 31.03
C GLU A 379 2.61 -5.57 31.00
N LYS A 380 2.76 -6.45 32.00
CA LYS A 380 3.84 -7.44 32.04
C LYS A 380 3.73 -8.43 30.89
N LEU A 381 2.53 -8.94 30.61
CA LEU A 381 2.30 -9.87 29.51
C LEU A 381 2.45 -9.19 28.14
N GLU A 382 2.01 -7.94 27.99
CA GLU A 382 2.21 -7.15 26.76
C GLU A 382 3.71 -6.97 26.47
N LYS A 383 4.51 -6.61 27.49
CA LYS A 383 5.97 -6.49 27.36
C LYS A 383 6.65 -7.82 27.03
N ASP A 384 6.25 -8.92 27.64
CA ASP A 384 6.79 -10.26 27.32
C ASP A 384 6.49 -10.63 25.85
N ILE A 385 5.25 -10.45 25.41
CA ILE A 385 4.86 -10.74 24.03
C ILE A 385 5.61 -9.82 23.06
N ALA A 386 5.69 -8.52 23.33
CA ALA A 386 6.45 -7.56 22.52
C ALA A 386 7.91 -7.98 22.37
N HIS A 387 8.57 -8.33 23.48
CA HIS A 387 9.95 -8.81 23.48
C HIS A 387 10.11 -10.08 22.65
N ARG A 388 9.23 -11.07 22.84
CA ARG A 388 9.27 -12.33 22.07
C ARG A 388 9.03 -12.09 20.58
N LEU A 389 8.13 -11.19 20.20
CA LEU A 389 7.87 -10.86 18.80
C LEU A 389 9.05 -10.11 18.16
N SER A 390 9.70 -9.21 18.89
CA SER A 390 10.85 -8.46 18.37
C SER A 390 12.02 -9.36 17.96
N LYS A 391 12.25 -10.45 18.69
CA LYS A 391 13.28 -11.46 18.39
C LYS A 391 13.00 -12.31 17.14
N ARG A 392 11.77 -12.26 16.61
CA ARG A 392 11.36 -13.08 15.47
C ARG A 392 11.53 -12.37 14.13
N ILE A 393 11.51 -11.03 14.10
CA ILE A 393 11.54 -10.27 12.82
C ILE A 393 12.98 -10.01 12.32
N THR A 394 14.02 -10.39 13.07
CA THR A 394 15.40 -10.34 12.56
C THR A 394 15.70 -11.36 11.46
N HIS A 395 14.82 -12.33 11.21
CA HIS A 395 14.91 -13.26 10.09
C HIS A 395 13.54 -13.40 9.42
N PRO A 396 13.35 -12.93 8.17
CA PRO A 396 12.19 -13.32 7.39
C PRO A 396 12.25 -14.84 7.15
N PHE A 397 11.09 -15.48 7.13
CA PHE A 397 10.95 -16.92 6.89
C PHE A 397 11.52 -17.36 5.55
#